data_AF-A0A963NQR4-F1
#
_entry.id   AF-A0A963NQR4-F1
#
_cell.length_a   1.000
_cell.length_b   1.000
_cell.length_c   1.000
_cell.angle_alpha   90.00
_cell.angle_beta   90.00
_cell.angle_gamma   90.00
#
_symmetry.space_group_name_H-M   'P 1'
#
loop_
_entity.id
_entity.type
_entity.pdbx_description
1 polymer ?
#
loop_
_entity_poly.entity_id
_entity_poly.type
_entity_poly.pdbx_seq_one_letter_code
_entity_poly.pdbx_strand_id
1 'polypeptide(L)'
;MLEAYRRLESAANREGKTEEQMLAFESAVADIQLLGTPEQVRVTVCYLEQHAAGGSAQIDEVLRILRRDLRKELGLNGEVENAVVFRFTRRP
;
A
#
# COMPACT_ATOMS: atom_id res chain seq x y z
N MET A 1 -2.76 -6.45 -9.22
CA MET A 1 -3.17 -5.55 -8.12
C MET A 1 -3.16 -6.20 -6.74
N LEU A 2 -3.71 -7.41 -6.56
CA LEU A 2 -3.71 -8.07 -5.24
C LEU A 2 -2.30 -8.24 -4.66
N GLU A 3 -1.33 -8.60 -5.50
CA GLU A 3 0.05 -8.79 -5.11
C GLU A 3 0.72 -7.47 -4.69
N ALA A 4 0.55 -6.40 -5.47
CA ALA A 4 1.01 -5.05 -5.11
C ALA A 4 0.42 -4.59 -3.77
N TYR A 5 -0.88 -4.83 -3.55
CA TYR A 5 -1.53 -4.56 -2.27
C TYR A 5 -0.87 -5.33 -1.11
N ARG A 6 -0.60 -6.64 -1.25
CA ARG A 6 0.05 -7.46 -0.20
C ARG A 6 1.47 -7.00 0.10
N ARG A 7 2.25 -6.69 -0.93
CA ARG A 7 3.61 -6.17 -0.78
C ARG A 7 3.62 -4.84 -0.05
N LEU A 8 2.77 -3.88 -0.45
CA LEU A 8 2.65 -2.60 0.25
C LEU A 8 2.18 -2.77 1.70
N GLU A 9 1.12 -3.53 1.94
CA GLU A 9 0.57 -3.73 3.30
C GLU A 9 1.60 -4.37 4.24
N SER A 10 2.34 -5.36 3.74
CA SER A 10 3.37 -6.03 4.52
C SER A 10 4.55 -5.11 4.80
N ALA A 11 5.00 -4.30 3.84
CA ALA A 11 6.19 -3.46 4.00
C ALA A 11 5.90 -2.07 4.62
N ALA A 12 4.68 -1.53 4.51
CA ALA A 12 4.23 -0.27 5.10
C ALA A 12 4.58 -0.15 6.59
N ASN A 13 4.68 1.04 7.18
CA ASN A 13 4.69 1.24 8.64
C ASN A 13 5.68 0.36 9.46
N ARG A 14 6.75 -0.15 8.84
CA ARG A 14 7.81 -0.93 9.51
C ARG A 14 9.02 -0.04 9.77
N GLU A 15 9.45 -0.01 11.02
CA GLU A 15 10.79 0.42 11.41
C GLU A 15 11.80 -0.68 11.01
N GLY A 16 12.96 -0.29 10.47
CA GLY A 16 14.02 -1.24 10.10
C GLY A 16 13.62 -2.26 9.02
N LYS A 17 13.15 -1.79 7.86
CA LYS A 17 12.84 -2.66 6.71
C LYS A 17 14.07 -3.46 6.27
N THR A 18 13.90 -4.75 6.01
CA THR A 18 14.94 -5.54 5.34
C THR A 18 15.08 -5.11 3.88
N GLU A 19 16.20 -5.41 3.25
CA GLU A 19 16.41 -5.14 1.82
C GLU A 19 15.33 -5.76 0.95
N GLU A 20 14.96 -7.01 1.23
CA GLU A 20 13.85 -7.70 0.55
C GLU A 20 12.52 -6.93 0.69
N GLN A 21 12.22 -6.37 1.86
CA GLN A 21 11.01 -5.59 2.08
C GLN A 21 11.04 -4.25 1.34
N MET A 22 12.21 -3.62 1.22
CA MET A 22 12.38 -2.40 0.44
C MET A 22 12.16 -2.66 -1.05
N LEU A 23 12.79 -3.70 -1.60
CA LEU A 23 12.60 -4.10 -3.00
C LEU A 23 11.16 -4.52 -3.30
N ALA A 24 10.51 -5.24 -2.38
CA ALA A 24 9.09 -5.60 -2.52
C ALA A 24 8.19 -4.37 -2.54
N PHE A 25 8.50 -3.35 -1.74
CA PHE A 25 7.78 -2.07 -1.74
C PHE A 25 7.96 -1.34 -3.08
N GLU A 26 9.19 -1.20 -3.56
CA GLU A 26 9.51 -0.56 -4.84
C GLU A 26 8.82 -1.26 -6.02
N SER A 27 8.87 -2.59 -6.06
CA SER A 27 8.18 -3.38 -7.08
C SER A 27 6.66 -3.16 -7.05
N ALA A 28 6.05 -3.07 -5.87
CA ALA A 28 4.62 -2.82 -5.75
C ALA A 28 4.23 -1.42 -6.23
N VAL A 29 5.07 -0.40 -5.96
CA VAL A 29 4.89 0.95 -6.50
C VAL A 29 4.96 0.95 -8.03
N ALA A 30 5.95 0.27 -8.61
CA ALA A 30 6.08 0.15 -10.06
C ALA A 30 4.87 -0.54 -10.70
N ASP A 31 4.37 -1.62 -10.09
CA ASP A 31 3.17 -2.32 -10.54
C ASP A 31 1.95 -1.39 -10.57
N ILE A 32 1.77 -0.56 -9.53
CA ILE A 32 0.63 0.38 -9.48
C ILE A 32 0.77 1.48 -10.52
N GLN A 33 1.97 2.04 -10.70
CA GLN A 33 2.20 3.08 -11.71
C GLN A 33 1.97 2.57 -13.14
N LEU A 34 2.30 1.31 -13.42
CA LEU A 34 2.16 0.70 -14.74
C LEU A 34 0.75 0.18 -15.03
N LEU A 35 0.13 -0.49 -14.05
CA LEU A 35 -1.09 -1.29 -14.24
C LEU A 35 -2.31 -0.75 -13.48
N GLY A 36 -2.11 0.26 -12.64
CA GLY A 36 -3.17 0.80 -11.79
C GLY A 36 -4.17 1.67 -12.54
N THR A 37 -5.32 1.90 -11.91
CA THR A 37 -6.29 2.89 -12.38
C THR A 37 -5.73 4.31 -12.23
N PRO A 38 -6.25 5.31 -12.97
CA PRO A 38 -5.81 6.70 -12.80
C PRO A 38 -5.89 7.20 -11.35
N GLU A 39 -6.89 6.76 -10.59
CA GLU A 39 -7.03 7.11 -9.17
C GLU A 39 -5.93 6.46 -8.32
N GLN A 40 -5.65 5.16 -8.52
CA GLN A 40 -4.59 4.43 -7.83
C GLN A 40 -3.21 5.06 -8.08
N VAL A 41 -2.91 5.40 -9.34
CA VAL A 41 -1.66 6.07 -9.71
C VAL A 41 -1.55 7.42 -9.01
N ARG A 42 -2.60 8.25 -9.08
CA ARG A 42 -2.60 9.59 -8.49
C ARG A 42 -2.36 9.56 -6.97
N VAL A 43 -3.04 8.69 -6.23
CA VAL A 43 -2.86 8.62 -4.77
C VAL A 43 -1.50 8.06 -4.39
N THR A 44 -0.95 7.14 -5.19
CA THR A 44 0.38 6.58 -4.98
C THR A 44 1.46 7.64 -5.19
N VAL A 45 1.36 8.44 -6.26
CA VAL A 45 2.27 9.56 -6.51
C VAL A 45 2.23 10.58 -5.37
N CYS A 46 1.02 10.99 -4.95
CA CYS A 46 0.86 11.92 -3.82
C CYS A 46 1.52 11.40 -2.53
N TYR A 47 1.33 10.11 -2.23
CA TYR A 47 2.00 9.47 -1.10
C TYR A 47 3.54 9.52 -1.23
N LEU A 48 4.09 9.20 -2.40
CA LEU A 48 5.54 9.21 -2.63
C LEU A 48 6.15 10.60 -2.53
N GLU A 49 5.46 11.63 -3.05
CA GLU A 49 5.89 13.02 -2.93
C GLU A 49 5.93 13.48 -1.47
N GLN A 50 4.88 13.17 -0.70
CA GLN A 50 4.85 13.46 0.74
C GLN A 50 5.94 12.71 1.51
N HIS A 51 6.21 11.46 1.12
CA HIS A 51 7.23 10.63 1.74
C HIS A 51 8.63 11.20 1.47
N ALA A 52 8.90 11.61 0.23
CA ALA A 52 10.17 12.22 -0.17
C ALA A 52 10.39 13.59 0.49
N ALA A 53 9.32 14.34 0.76
CA ALA A 53 9.37 15.62 1.46
C ALA A 53 9.71 15.50 2.97
N GLY A 54 9.91 14.29 3.49
CA GLY A 54 10.19 14.05 4.92
C GLY A 54 8.96 14.23 5.82
N GLY A 55 7.76 14.33 5.24
CA GLY A 55 6.51 14.42 5.98
C GLY A 55 6.00 13.07 6.47
N SER A 56 5.00 13.09 7.35
CA SER A 56 4.27 11.90 7.79
C SER A 56 3.32 11.38 6.71
N ALA A 57 3.86 10.93 5.57
CA ALA A 57 3.07 10.39 4.47
C ALA A 57 2.27 9.16 4.92
N GLN A 58 0.95 9.22 4.77
CA GLN A 58 0.04 8.15 5.19
C GLN A 58 -0.23 7.23 4.01
N ILE A 59 0.33 6.03 4.04
CA ILE A 59 0.10 5.02 3.01
C ILE A 59 -1.33 4.44 3.04
N ASP A 60 -2.06 4.70 4.12
CA ASP A 60 -3.41 4.21 4.37
C ASP A 60 -4.37 4.52 3.23
N GLU A 61 -4.22 5.69 2.60
CA GLU A 61 -5.05 6.09 1.46
C GLU A 61 -4.79 5.23 0.22
N VAL A 62 -3.53 4.91 -0.07
CA VAL A 62 -3.15 3.99 -1.15
C VAL A 62 -3.74 2.61 -0.88
N LEU A 63 -3.55 2.10 0.33
CA LEU A 63 -4.07 0.79 0.75
C LEU A 63 -5.61 0.74 0.73
N ARG A 64 -6.29 1.83 1.07
CA ARG A 64 -7.75 1.95 1.05
C ARG A 64 -8.29 1.83 -0.37
N ILE A 65 -7.73 2.58 -1.32
CA ILE A 65 -8.18 2.56 -2.72
C ILE A 65 -7.92 1.20 -3.36
N LEU A 66 -6.71 0.64 -3.18
CA LEU A 66 -6.40 -0.70 -3.71
C LEU A 66 -7.35 -1.76 -3.16
N ARG A 67 -7.64 -1.73 -1.85
CA ARG A 67 -8.57 -2.66 -1.21
C ARG A 67 -9.99 -2.51 -1.75
N ARG A 68 -10.47 -1.27 -1.89
CA ARG A 68 -11.80 -0.97 -2.45
C ARG A 68 -11.95 -1.57 -3.84
N ASP A 69 -10.95 -1.33 -4.70
CA ASP A 69 -11.00 -1.78 -6.09
C ASP A 69 -10.90 -3.31 -6.19
N LEU A 70 -10.00 -3.93 -5.42
CA LEU A 70 -9.91 -5.39 -5.34
C LEU A 70 -11.20 -6.05 -4.83
N ARG A 71 -11.87 -5.45 -3.84
CA ARG A 71 -13.17 -5.95 -3.37
C ARG A 71 -14.24 -5.86 -4.46
N LYS A 72 -14.25 -4.76 -5.20
CA LYS A 72 -15.17 -4.56 -6.33
C LYS A 72 -14.94 -5.61 -7.42
N GLU A 73 -13.69 -5.89 -7.77
CA GLU A 73 -13.31 -6.95 -8.72
C GLU A 73 -13.82 -8.33 -8.27
N LEU A 74 -13.84 -8.59 -6.96
CA LEU A 74 -14.34 -9.84 -6.38
C LEU A 74 -15.86 -9.87 -6.17
N GLY A 75 -16.61 -8.84 -6.57
CA GLY A 75 -18.06 -8.74 -6.32
C GLY A 75 -18.42 -8.61 -4.84
N LEU A 76 -17.46 -8.20 -3.99
CA LEU A 76 -17.67 -8.03 -2.56
C LEU A 76 -18.27 -6.64 -2.29
N ASN A 77 -19.59 -6.60 -2.13
CA ASN A 77 -20.32 -5.36 -1.83
C ASN A 77 -20.09 -4.88 -0.40
N GLY A 78 -20.31 -3.59 -0.17
CA GLY A 78 -20.19 -2.94 1.14
C GLY A 78 -18.84 -2.25 1.38
N GLU A 79 -18.89 -1.17 2.16
CA GLU A 79 -17.72 -0.40 2.56
C GLU A 79 -16.90 -1.17 3.60
N VAL A 80 -15.59 -1.22 3.38
CA VAL A 80 -14.63 -1.72 4.37
C VAL A 80 -13.71 -0.56 4.70
N GLU A 81 -14.17 0.29 5.60
CA GLU A 81 -13.35 1.35 6.16
C GLU A 81 -12.37 0.77 7.20
N ASN A 82 -11.19 1.38 7.29
CA ASN A 82 -10.25 1.21 8.40
C ASN A 82 -9.75 -0.23 8.65
N ALA A 83 -9.11 -0.83 7.65
CA ALA A 83 -8.41 -2.09 7.87
C ALA A 83 -7.24 -1.87 8.85
N VAL A 84 -7.29 -2.58 9.98
CA VAL A 84 -6.20 -2.58 10.96
C VAL A 84 -5.11 -3.52 10.46
N VAL A 85 -3.91 -2.97 10.28
CA VAL A 85 -2.72 -3.76 9.96
C VAL A 85 -2.28 -4.51 11.23
N PHE A 86 -2.44 -5.83 11.22
CA PHE A 86 -2.02 -6.69 12.34
C PHE A 86 -0.57 -7.15 12.17
N ARG A 87 0.24 -7.04 13.22
CA ARG A 87 1.66 -7.43 13.19
C ARG A 87 2.09 -8.09 14.49
N PHE A 88 2.81 -9.19 14.38
CA PHE A 88 3.50 -9.77 15.53
C PHE A 88 4.70 -8.90 15.94
N THR A 89 4.78 -8.57 17.21
CA THR A 89 6.00 -8.01 17.81
C THR A 89 7.00 -9.14 18.01
N ARG A 90 8.15 -9.08 17.33
CA ARG A 90 9.28 -9.98 17.64
C ARG A 90 10.03 -9.37 18.81
N ARG A 91 10.00 -10.02 19.98
CA ARG A 91 10.94 -9.69 21.06
C ARG A 91 12.33 -10.20 20.64
N PRO A 92 13.40 -9.41 20.88
CA PRO A 92 14.77 -9.83 20.60
C PRO A 92 15.16 -11.07 21.41
#